data_AF-A0A9X2RGT9-F1
#
_entry.id   AF-A0A9X2RGT9-F1
#
_cell.length_a   1.000
_cell.length_b   1.000
_cell.length_c   1.000
_cell.angle_alpha   90.00
_cell.angle_beta   90.00
_cell.angle_gamma   90.00
#
_symmetry.space_group_name_H-M   'P 1'
#
loop_
_entity.id
_entity.type
_entity.pdbx_description
1 polymer ?
#
loop_
_entity_poly.entity_id
_entity_poly.type
_entity_poly.pdbx_seq_one_letter_code
_entity_poly.pdbx_strand_id
1 'polypeptide(L)'
;MRYTSLLLLVISSLTLTGCFFNNDSTPVYREAEGVVLENGEAVANADIHIRNKFDPGGFSQQPAAPNYMINFSVQVEALYSLSLFRHGSDSVYNTFFEDTLAAGEHAIQVPDSLLTNGILGYEVRSNQDLLTTSLFLVNKPDSALPGSLPFTQTNASGEFTLNPEYLALGKSFTSQTGSFEITDSLKIYVVQDSSIQVISGVKYKPDQDNFFEIIVD
;
A
#
# COMPACT_ATOMS: atom_id res chain seq x y z
N MET A 1 42.66 -25.92 45.97
CA MET A 1 42.46 -25.22 44.67
C MET A 1 41.71 -26.11 43.67
N ARG A 2 40.52 -26.65 43.99
CA ARG A 2 39.75 -27.53 43.08
C ARG A 2 38.31 -27.08 42.79
N TYR A 3 37.83 -26.04 43.48
CA TYR A 3 36.46 -25.53 43.33
C TYR A 3 36.37 -24.16 42.65
N THR A 4 37.50 -23.43 42.54
CA THR A 4 37.55 -22.12 41.87
C THR A 4 37.33 -22.22 40.36
N SER A 5 37.78 -23.29 39.72
CA SER A 5 37.57 -23.51 38.28
C SER A 5 36.11 -23.85 37.93
N LEU A 6 35.37 -24.48 38.85
CA LEU A 6 33.96 -24.85 38.63
C LEU A 6 33.04 -23.63 38.75
N LEU A 7 33.36 -22.71 39.66
CA LEU A 7 32.57 -21.49 39.89
C LEU A 7 32.64 -20.53 38.68
N LEU A 8 33.81 -20.42 38.05
CA LEU A 8 34.02 -19.61 36.85
C LEU A 8 33.24 -20.13 35.63
N LEU A 9 33.01 -21.45 35.55
CA LEU A 9 32.29 -22.09 34.44
C LEU A 9 30.76 -21.97 34.58
N VAL A 10 30.25 -21.93 35.82
CA VAL A 10 28.82 -21.69 36.10
C VAL A 10 28.46 -20.22 35.84
N ILE A 11 29.32 -19.28 36.23
CA ILE A 11 29.07 -17.84 36.01
C ILE A 11 29.13 -17.47 34.52
N SER A 12 30.04 -18.08 33.74
CA SER A 12 30.09 -17.85 32.28
C SER A 12 28.91 -18.48 31.52
N SER A 13 28.33 -19.57 32.04
CA SER A 13 27.12 -20.17 31.47
C SER A 13 25.85 -19.34 31.72
N LEU A 14 25.81 -18.56 32.81
CA LEU A 14 24.69 -17.64 33.12
C LEU A 14 24.73 -16.34 32.31
N THR A 15 25.89 -15.94 31.77
CA THR A 15 26.00 -14.76 30.90
C THR A 15 25.64 -15.04 29.43
N LEU A 16 25.57 -16.31 29.01
CA LEU A 16 25.19 -16.69 27.64
C LEU A 16 23.68 -16.75 27.40
N THR A 17 22.86 -16.78 28.46
CA THR A 17 21.39 -16.73 28.34
C THR A 17 20.82 -15.31 28.31
N GLY A 18 21.66 -14.28 28.52
CA GLY A 18 21.25 -12.87 28.56
C GLY A 18 21.08 -12.19 27.19
N CYS A 19 21.51 -12.81 26.09
CA CYS A 19 21.41 -12.21 24.74
C CYS A 19 20.28 -12.79 23.87
N PHE A 20 19.49 -13.75 24.37
CA PHE A 20 18.40 -14.36 23.61
C PHE A 20 17.01 -13.77 23.90
N PHE A 21 16.93 -12.71 24.71
CA PHE A 21 15.69 -12.00 25.04
C PHE A 21 15.72 -10.53 24.62
N ASN A 22 16.33 -10.20 23.47
CA ASN A 22 15.81 -9.07 22.70
C ASN A 22 14.69 -9.63 21.82
N ASN A 23 13.50 -9.72 22.39
CA ASN A 23 12.29 -9.70 21.58
C ASN A 23 12.17 -8.29 20.99
N ASP A 24 13.00 -7.97 20.00
CA ASP A 24 12.61 -7.01 18.97
C ASP A 24 11.51 -7.73 18.17
N SER A 25 10.30 -7.77 18.74
CA SER A 25 9.13 -8.25 18.04
C SER A 25 8.98 -7.42 16.76
N THR A 26 8.85 -8.09 15.62
CA THR A 26 8.55 -7.42 14.36
C THR A 26 7.33 -6.51 14.58
N PRO A 27 7.42 -5.20 14.29
CA PRO A 27 6.32 -4.27 14.54
C PRO A 27 5.04 -4.75 13.84
N VAL A 28 3.94 -4.89 14.58
CA VAL A 28 2.66 -5.29 13.99
C VAL A 28 1.77 -4.07 13.86
N TYR A 29 1.38 -3.75 12.62
CA TYR A 29 0.43 -2.69 12.35
C TYR A 29 -0.99 -3.25 12.33
N ARG A 30 -1.90 -2.58 13.02
CA ARG A 30 -3.34 -2.91 13.01
C ARG A 30 -4.09 -2.02 12.04
N GLU A 31 -5.29 -2.44 11.67
CA GLU A 31 -6.21 -1.57 10.94
C GLU A 31 -6.40 -0.27 11.70
N ALA A 32 -6.43 0.83 10.95
CA ALA A 32 -6.75 2.13 11.50
C ALA A 32 -8.14 2.55 11.09
N GLU A 33 -8.84 3.17 12.02
CA GLU A 33 -10.13 3.79 11.80
C GLU A 33 -9.95 5.30 11.66
N GLY A 34 -10.88 5.95 10.98
CA GLY A 34 -10.91 7.39 10.95
C GLY A 34 -12.30 7.92 10.64
N VAL A 35 -12.49 9.21 10.92
CA VAL A 35 -13.72 9.94 10.66
C VAL A 35 -13.40 11.28 10.01
N VAL A 36 -14.20 11.67 9.03
CA VAL A 36 -14.14 12.99 8.38
C VAL A 36 -15.35 13.82 8.81
N LEU A 37 -15.08 15.02 9.33
CA LEU A 37 -16.08 15.95 9.84
C LEU A 37 -15.96 17.31 9.14
N GLU A 38 -17.08 17.95 8.83
CA GLU A 38 -17.17 19.33 8.37
C GLU A 38 -18.11 20.08 9.33
N ASN A 39 -17.63 21.13 9.99
CA ASN A 39 -18.40 21.86 11.01
C ASN A 39 -19.00 20.98 12.13
N GLY A 40 -18.36 19.84 12.43
CA GLY A 40 -18.83 18.86 13.42
C GLY A 40 -19.87 17.86 12.90
N GLU A 41 -20.25 17.94 11.62
CA GLU A 41 -21.12 16.96 10.95
C GLU A 41 -20.31 15.98 10.12
N ALA A 42 -20.80 14.75 9.97
CA ALA A 42 -20.13 13.70 9.22
C ALA A 42 -20.12 13.97 7.71
N VAL A 43 -18.95 13.80 7.07
CA VAL A 43 -18.81 13.94 5.61
C VAL A 43 -18.88 12.57 4.95
N ALA A 44 -20.01 12.27 4.30
CA ALA A 44 -20.24 11.00 3.62
C ALA A 44 -19.67 10.97 2.20
N ASN A 45 -19.28 9.78 1.73
CA ASN A 45 -18.75 9.51 0.38
C ASN A 45 -17.54 10.36 -0.01
N ALA A 46 -16.77 10.84 0.96
CA ALA A 46 -15.52 11.52 0.70
C ALA A 46 -14.46 10.52 0.26
N ASP A 47 -13.72 10.87 -0.79
CA ASP A 47 -12.65 10.07 -1.34
C ASP A 47 -11.38 10.23 -0.49
N ILE A 48 -10.88 9.13 0.07
CA ILE A 48 -9.69 9.11 0.90
C ILE A 48 -8.51 8.63 0.06
N HIS A 49 -7.54 9.52 -0.18
CA HIS A 49 -6.27 9.18 -0.82
C HIS A 49 -5.12 9.23 0.18
N ILE A 50 -4.15 8.35 0.01
CA ILE A 50 -3.01 8.21 0.92
C ILE A 50 -1.71 8.48 0.18
N ARG A 51 -0.76 9.15 0.84
CA ARG A 51 0.63 9.29 0.39
C ARG A 51 1.59 8.97 1.53
N ASN A 52 2.75 8.40 1.22
CA ASN A 52 3.81 8.25 2.21
C ASN A 52 4.46 9.63 2.48
N LYS A 53 4.62 9.98 3.76
CA LYS A 53 5.11 11.27 4.24
C LYS A 53 6.62 11.18 4.48
N PHE A 54 7.38 10.97 3.41
CA PHE A 54 8.79 11.34 3.34
C PHE A 54 8.92 12.34 2.19
N ASP A 55 9.00 13.63 2.52
CA ASP A 55 9.01 14.78 1.59
C ASP A 55 7.66 15.08 0.90
N PRO A 56 7.35 16.34 0.51
CA PRO A 56 6.21 16.63 -0.36
C PRO A 56 6.53 16.06 -1.76
N GLY A 57 6.28 14.77 -1.92
CA GLY A 57 6.72 13.99 -3.08
C GLY A 57 6.95 12.51 -2.80
N GLY A 58 6.81 12.03 -1.56
CA GLY A 58 7.13 10.69 -1.06
C GLY A 58 6.69 9.48 -1.91
N PHE A 59 7.48 9.25 -2.96
CA PHE A 59 8.06 8.06 -3.57
C PHE A 59 8.91 8.61 -4.72
N SER A 60 10.23 8.81 -4.55
CA SER A 60 11.13 8.90 -5.70
C SER A 60 11.69 7.49 -5.92
N GLN A 61 11.69 6.89 -7.10
CA GLN A 61 11.94 7.48 -8.41
C GLN A 61 10.95 7.04 -9.50
N GLN A 62 10.65 8.03 -10.35
CA GLN A 62 9.66 8.08 -11.43
C GLN A 62 8.21 7.90 -10.96
N PRO A 63 7.35 8.93 -11.06
CA PRO A 63 5.91 8.68 -11.04
C PRO A 63 5.62 7.57 -12.05
N ALA A 64 4.66 6.68 -11.77
CA ALA A 64 4.06 5.92 -12.85
C ALA A 64 3.76 6.94 -13.94
N ALA A 65 4.39 6.78 -15.11
CA ALA A 65 4.06 7.62 -16.25
C ALA A 65 2.53 7.60 -16.35
N PRO A 66 1.87 8.70 -16.77
CA PRO A 66 0.40 8.75 -16.89
C PRO A 66 -0.19 7.59 -17.71
N ASN A 67 0.66 6.78 -18.34
CA ASN A 67 0.36 5.58 -19.10
C ASN A 67 1.22 4.41 -18.57
N TYR A 68 0.76 3.67 -17.54
CA TYR A 68 1.41 2.40 -17.17
C TYR A 68 1.08 1.34 -18.22
N MET A 69 2.10 0.79 -18.87
CA MET A 69 1.96 -0.20 -19.93
C MET A 69 2.30 -1.59 -19.42
N ILE A 70 1.38 -2.53 -19.58
CA ILE A 70 1.62 -3.95 -19.31
C ILE A 70 1.96 -4.63 -20.63
N ASN A 71 3.19 -5.13 -20.73
CA ASN A 71 3.66 -5.87 -21.90
C ASN A 71 3.68 -7.36 -21.56
N PHE A 72 3.08 -8.18 -22.42
CA PHE A 72 2.99 -9.62 -22.23
C PHE A 72 2.83 -10.35 -23.56
N SER A 73 3.21 -11.62 -23.56
CA SER A 73 3.10 -12.51 -24.72
C SER A 73 2.06 -13.57 -24.47
N VAL A 74 1.23 -13.86 -25.47
CA VAL A 74 0.21 -14.92 -25.41
C VAL A 74 0.47 -15.95 -26.50
N GLN A 75 0.34 -17.23 -26.15
CA GLN A 75 0.70 -18.34 -27.06
C GLN A 75 -0.47 -18.85 -27.89
N VAL A 76 -1.71 -18.60 -27.45
CA VAL A 76 -2.93 -19.10 -28.08
C VAL A 76 -3.98 -17.99 -28.12
N GLU A 77 -4.80 -18.02 -29.19
CA GLU A 77 -5.96 -17.15 -29.28
C GLU A 77 -7.03 -17.58 -28.28
N ALA A 78 -7.31 -16.72 -27.30
CA ALA A 78 -8.24 -17.00 -26.21
C ALA A 78 -8.72 -15.70 -25.55
N LEU A 79 -9.71 -15.81 -24.68
CA LEU A 79 -10.14 -14.72 -23.79
C LEU A 79 -9.08 -14.49 -22.71
N TYR A 80 -8.61 -13.25 -22.60
CA TYR A 80 -7.70 -12.81 -21.55
C TYR A 80 -8.32 -11.65 -20.76
N SER A 81 -8.06 -11.64 -19.46
CA SER A 81 -8.43 -10.57 -18.54
C SER A 81 -7.19 -9.97 -17.91
N LEU A 82 -7.19 -8.64 -17.77
CA LEU A 82 -6.19 -7.93 -17.00
C LEU A 82 -6.86 -7.24 -15.81
N SER A 83 -6.33 -7.53 -14.64
CA SER A 83 -6.86 -7.05 -13.38
C SER A 83 -5.79 -6.36 -12.56
N LEU A 84 -6.20 -5.41 -11.75
CA LEU A 84 -5.39 -4.74 -10.74
C LEU A 84 -5.73 -5.30 -9.36
N PHE A 85 -4.78 -5.30 -8.45
CA PHE A 85 -4.98 -5.58 -7.03
C PHE A 85 -4.08 -4.68 -6.18
N ARG A 86 -4.45 -4.46 -4.91
CA ARG A 86 -3.56 -3.77 -3.96
C ARG A 86 -2.59 -4.78 -3.38
N HIS A 87 -1.37 -4.36 -3.09
CA HIS A 87 -0.42 -5.19 -2.35
C HIS A 87 -1.07 -5.79 -1.09
N GLY A 88 -0.89 -7.08 -0.83
CA GLY A 88 -1.48 -7.74 0.35
C GLY A 88 -2.99 -7.98 0.29
N SER A 89 -3.68 -7.58 -0.79
CA SER A 89 -5.09 -7.91 -1.05
C SER A 89 -5.24 -9.37 -1.46
N ASP A 90 -6.28 -10.02 -0.95
CA ASP A 90 -6.71 -11.35 -1.39
C ASP A 90 -7.69 -11.29 -2.57
N SER A 91 -8.17 -10.10 -2.92
CA SER A 91 -9.11 -9.87 -4.01
C SER A 91 -8.58 -8.94 -5.09
N VAL A 92 -9.10 -9.15 -6.31
CA VAL A 92 -8.99 -8.19 -7.42
C VAL A 92 -9.67 -6.88 -7.03
N TYR A 93 -8.97 -5.79 -7.32
CA TYR A 93 -9.45 -4.43 -7.15
C TYR A 93 -10.32 -3.97 -8.33
N ASN A 94 -9.88 -4.26 -9.55
CA ASN A 94 -10.59 -3.90 -10.78
C ASN A 94 -10.11 -4.75 -11.96
N THR A 95 -11.03 -5.23 -12.81
CA THR A 95 -10.71 -5.80 -14.13
C THR A 95 -11.01 -4.74 -15.18
N PHE A 96 -9.96 -4.25 -15.86
CA PHE A 96 -10.07 -3.10 -16.76
C PHE A 96 -9.95 -3.48 -18.23
N PHE A 97 -9.59 -4.72 -18.52
CA PHE A 97 -9.53 -5.26 -19.86
C PHE A 97 -10.00 -6.71 -19.83
N GLU A 98 -10.89 -7.06 -20.75
CA GLU A 98 -11.32 -8.42 -21.01
C GLU A 98 -11.66 -8.54 -22.49
N ASP A 99 -10.85 -9.26 -23.27
CA ASP A 99 -11.09 -9.47 -24.70
C ASP A 99 -10.34 -10.71 -25.21
N THR A 100 -10.74 -11.18 -26.39
CA THR A 100 -10.04 -12.24 -27.11
C THR A 100 -8.80 -11.69 -27.80
N LEU A 101 -7.63 -12.19 -27.43
CA LEU A 101 -6.35 -11.78 -28.01
C LEU A 101 -5.80 -12.91 -28.88
N ALA A 102 -5.34 -12.59 -30.09
CA ALA A 102 -4.58 -13.51 -30.93
C ALA A 102 -3.19 -13.81 -30.33
N ALA A 103 -2.59 -14.95 -30.71
CA ALA A 103 -1.22 -15.28 -30.31
C ALA A 103 -0.22 -14.19 -30.75
N GLY A 104 0.68 -13.79 -29.86
CA GLY A 104 1.67 -12.73 -30.11
C GLY A 104 1.96 -11.84 -28.89
N GLU A 105 2.69 -10.77 -29.13
CA GLU A 105 3.02 -9.74 -28.14
C GLU A 105 1.91 -8.70 -28.05
N HIS A 106 1.54 -8.33 -26.83
CA HIS A 106 0.51 -7.34 -26.53
C HIS A 106 1.02 -6.31 -25.54
N ALA A 107 0.54 -5.07 -25.71
CA ALA A 107 0.81 -3.97 -24.81
C ALA A 107 -0.52 -3.29 -24.47
N ILE A 108 -0.98 -3.47 -23.24
CA ILE A 108 -2.25 -2.88 -22.77
C ILE A 108 -1.93 -1.78 -21.76
N GLN A 109 -2.52 -0.61 -21.99
CA GLN A 109 -2.40 0.54 -21.10
C GLN A 109 -3.41 0.42 -19.95
N VAL A 110 -2.94 0.62 -18.72
CA VAL A 110 -3.82 0.79 -17.57
C VAL A 110 -4.38 2.21 -17.57
N PRO A 111 -5.71 2.41 -17.54
CA PRO A 111 -6.29 3.74 -17.41
C PRO A 111 -5.84 4.43 -16.13
N ASP A 112 -5.33 5.66 -16.25
CA ASP A 112 -4.78 6.42 -15.11
C ASP A 112 -5.83 6.71 -14.02
N SER A 113 -7.11 6.79 -14.39
CA SER A 113 -8.23 6.92 -13.46
C SER A 113 -8.37 5.75 -12.50
N LEU A 114 -7.88 4.55 -12.87
CA LEU A 114 -7.94 3.36 -12.04
C LEU A 114 -6.75 3.23 -11.08
N LEU A 115 -5.71 4.06 -11.25
CA LEU A 115 -4.50 4.01 -10.45
C LEU A 115 -4.66 4.86 -9.20
N THR A 116 -4.55 4.24 -8.03
CA THR A 116 -4.46 4.93 -6.73
C THR A 116 -3.04 4.88 -6.20
N ASN A 117 -2.68 5.82 -5.33
CA ASN A 117 -1.34 5.86 -4.73
C ASN A 117 -1.05 4.63 -3.88
N GLY A 118 0.20 4.16 -3.94
CA GLY A 118 0.67 3.00 -3.18
C GLY A 118 1.27 1.93 -4.09
N ILE A 119 1.37 0.72 -3.55
CA ILE A 119 1.91 -0.43 -4.28
C ILE A 119 0.73 -1.24 -4.81
N LEU A 120 0.63 -1.26 -6.13
CA LEU A 120 -0.38 -2.03 -6.84
C LEU A 120 0.28 -3.22 -7.52
N GLY A 121 -0.53 -4.24 -7.80
CA GLY A 121 -0.16 -5.34 -8.66
C GLY A 121 -1.10 -5.42 -9.84
N TYR A 122 -0.63 -6.06 -10.91
CA TYR A 122 -1.49 -6.52 -11.97
C TYR A 122 -1.38 -8.04 -12.12
N GLU A 123 -2.42 -8.63 -12.69
CA GLU A 123 -2.43 -9.99 -13.18
C GLU A 123 -2.96 -10.02 -14.62
N VAL A 124 -2.37 -10.88 -15.43
CA VAL A 124 -2.88 -11.23 -16.76
C VAL A 124 -3.30 -12.69 -16.70
N ARG A 125 -4.57 -12.98 -16.92
CA ARG A 125 -5.13 -14.33 -16.83
C ARG A 125 -5.84 -14.71 -18.11
N SER A 126 -5.72 -15.96 -18.51
CA SER A 126 -6.68 -16.60 -19.41
C SER A 126 -7.78 -17.26 -18.57
N ASN A 127 -8.79 -17.83 -19.22
CA ASN A 127 -9.82 -18.62 -18.53
C ASN A 127 -9.26 -19.79 -17.70
N GLN A 128 -8.03 -20.25 -17.98
CA GLN A 128 -7.45 -21.44 -17.36
C GLN A 128 -6.16 -21.16 -16.59
N ASP A 129 -5.39 -20.13 -16.97
CA ASP A 129 -4.03 -19.93 -16.45
C ASP A 129 -3.76 -18.48 -16.04
N LEU A 130 -2.94 -18.31 -15.00
CA LEU A 130 -2.27 -17.04 -14.71
C LEU A 130 -1.00 -16.96 -15.57
N LEU A 131 -0.94 -15.97 -16.47
CA LEU A 131 0.19 -15.80 -17.38
C LEU A 131 1.33 -15.03 -16.72
N THR A 132 0.99 -13.90 -16.10
CA THR A 132 1.98 -13.06 -15.43
C THR A 132 1.33 -12.26 -14.31
N THR A 133 2.14 -11.93 -13.31
CA THR A 133 1.79 -10.98 -12.26
C THR A 133 3.03 -10.18 -11.88
N SER A 134 2.86 -8.89 -11.59
CA SER A 134 3.93 -8.04 -11.11
C SER A 134 3.38 -6.93 -10.23
N LEU A 135 4.21 -6.48 -9.29
CA LEU A 135 3.97 -5.28 -8.50
C LEU A 135 4.59 -4.05 -9.19
N PHE A 136 3.99 -2.89 -8.94
CA PHE A 136 4.48 -1.59 -9.37
C PHE A 136 4.01 -0.51 -8.38
N LEU A 137 4.75 0.61 -8.39
CA LEU A 137 4.50 1.73 -7.50
C LEU A 137 3.77 2.84 -8.25
N VAL A 138 2.73 3.38 -7.63
CA VAL A 138 1.98 4.53 -8.11
C VAL A 138 2.14 5.69 -7.13
N ASN A 139 2.59 6.84 -7.65
CA ASN A 139 2.70 8.10 -6.91
C ASN A 139 2.22 9.25 -7.79
N LYS A 140 0.94 9.57 -7.63
CA LYS A 140 0.23 10.65 -8.32
C LYS A 140 0.46 11.97 -7.58
N PRO A 141 0.62 13.08 -8.33
CA PRO A 141 0.60 14.41 -7.75
C PRO A 141 -0.80 14.75 -7.23
N ASP A 142 -0.87 15.72 -6.33
CA ASP A 142 -2.12 16.17 -5.69
C ASP A 142 -3.18 16.56 -6.73
N SER A 143 -2.76 17.24 -7.80
CA SER A 143 -3.64 17.65 -8.92
C SER A 143 -4.31 16.49 -9.67
N ALA A 144 -3.81 15.26 -9.55
CA ALA A 144 -4.34 14.08 -10.21
C ALA A 144 -5.16 13.18 -9.28
N LEU A 145 -5.25 13.50 -7.97
CA LEU A 145 -6.02 12.70 -7.02
C LEU A 145 -7.53 12.73 -7.31
N PRO A 146 -8.16 13.88 -7.56
CA PRO A 146 -9.62 13.92 -7.74
C PRO A 146 -10.17 13.18 -8.97
N GLY A 147 -9.31 12.82 -9.92
CA GLY A 147 -9.67 12.04 -11.10
C GLY A 147 -9.24 10.57 -11.03
N SER A 148 -8.77 10.14 -9.86
CA SER A 148 -8.25 8.78 -9.62
C SER A 148 -9.11 8.03 -8.63
N LEU A 149 -9.05 6.71 -8.66
CA LEU A 149 -9.75 5.94 -7.65
C LEU A 149 -9.15 6.18 -6.26
N PRO A 150 -9.99 6.31 -5.22
CA PRO A 150 -9.52 6.51 -3.87
C PRO A 150 -8.93 5.23 -3.29
N PHE A 151 -8.20 5.36 -2.18
CA PHE A 151 -7.78 4.20 -1.39
C PHE A 151 -8.99 3.58 -0.68
N THR A 152 -9.86 4.43 -0.12
CA THR A 152 -11.15 4.07 0.49
C THR A 152 -12.09 5.26 0.42
N GLN A 153 -13.37 5.07 0.74
CA GLN A 153 -14.35 6.15 0.85
C GLN A 153 -14.94 6.18 2.25
N THR A 154 -15.43 7.35 2.67
CA THR A 154 -16.19 7.45 3.92
C THR A 154 -17.60 6.91 3.77
N ASN A 155 -18.11 6.26 4.81
CA ASN A 155 -19.50 5.81 4.89
C ASN A 155 -20.47 6.97 5.22
N ALA A 156 -21.76 6.66 5.43
CA ALA A 156 -22.77 7.68 5.79
C ALA A 156 -22.51 8.39 7.13
N SER A 157 -21.70 7.79 8.01
CA SER A 157 -21.26 8.35 9.29
C SER A 157 -19.91 9.07 9.19
N GLY A 158 -19.37 9.24 7.98
CA GLY A 158 -18.08 9.88 7.74
C GLY A 158 -16.88 9.00 8.07
N GLU A 159 -17.09 7.72 8.37
CA GLU A 159 -16.03 6.81 8.84
C GLU A 159 -15.35 6.08 7.68
N PHE A 160 -14.06 5.80 7.83
CA PHE A 160 -13.28 5.00 6.89
C PHE A 160 -12.28 4.10 7.63
N THR A 161 -11.81 3.05 6.96
CA THR A 161 -10.81 2.11 7.48
C THR A 161 -9.61 2.03 6.56
N LEU A 162 -8.43 1.88 7.14
CA LEU A 162 -7.17 1.73 6.41
C LEU A 162 -6.49 0.43 6.81
N ASN A 163 -6.32 -0.46 5.83
CA ASN A 163 -5.65 -1.74 6.02
C ASN A 163 -4.12 -1.57 5.87
N PRO A 164 -3.32 -1.86 6.91
CA PRO A 164 -1.88 -1.67 6.89
C PRO A 164 -1.15 -2.59 5.89
N GLU A 165 -1.72 -3.76 5.56
CA GLU A 165 -1.15 -4.66 4.57
C GLU A 165 -1.17 -4.03 3.17
N TYR A 166 -2.25 -3.29 2.87
CA TYR A 166 -2.42 -2.57 1.60
C TYR A 166 -1.52 -1.34 1.51
N LEU A 167 -1.20 -0.75 2.65
CA LEU A 167 -0.25 0.34 2.77
C LEU A 167 1.20 -0.15 2.73
N ALA A 168 1.45 -1.44 2.97
CA ALA A 168 2.77 -2.05 3.04
C ALA A 168 3.70 -1.40 4.09
N LEU A 169 3.17 -0.88 5.19
CA LEU A 169 3.92 -0.18 6.23
C LEU A 169 5.07 -1.05 6.80
N GLY A 170 6.27 -0.47 6.92
CA GLY A 170 7.47 -1.16 7.41
C GLY A 170 8.05 -2.19 6.44
N LYS A 171 7.50 -2.34 5.23
CA LYS A 171 8.01 -3.26 4.21
C LYS A 171 9.02 -2.57 3.30
N SER A 172 10.09 -3.29 2.96
CA SER A 172 11.10 -2.85 1.99
C SER A 172 10.86 -3.47 0.62
N PHE A 173 11.09 -2.70 -0.43
CA PHE A 173 10.94 -3.09 -1.82
C PHE A 173 12.21 -2.80 -2.60
N THR A 174 12.56 -3.69 -3.52
CA THR A 174 13.69 -3.51 -4.44
C THR A 174 13.15 -3.34 -5.86
N SER A 175 13.57 -2.27 -6.52
CA SER A 175 13.29 -1.98 -7.92
C SER A 175 14.59 -1.89 -8.72
N GLN A 176 14.47 -1.71 -10.04
CA GLN A 176 15.64 -1.50 -10.92
C GLN A 176 16.41 -0.22 -10.59
N THR A 177 15.77 0.76 -9.94
CA THR A 177 16.35 2.08 -9.62
C THR A 177 16.86 2.19 -8.18
N GLY A 178 16.61 1.18 -7.34
CA GLY A 178 17.09 1.16 -5.95
C GLY A 178 16.20 0.34 -5.03
N SER A 179 16.49 0.38 -3.73
CA SER A 179 15.60 -0.17 -2.70
C SER A 179 15.01 0.97 -1.86
N PHE A 180 13.75 0.82 -1.44
CA PHE A 180 13.06 1.78 -0.60
C PHE A 180 12.19 1.06 0.44
N GLU A 181 11.83 1.76 1.50
CA GLU A 181 10.96 1.26 2.58
C GLU A 181 9.71 2.14 2.69
N ILE A 182 8.56 1.52 2.97
CA ILE A 182 7.36 2.27 3.33
C ILE A 182 7.40 2.60 4.81
N THR A 183 7.28 3.88 5.15
CA THR A 183 7.34 4.32 6.54
C THR A 183 5.97 4.43 7.15
N ASP A 184 5.92 4.54 8.47
CA ASP A 184 4.70 4.69 9.26
C ASP A 184 4.08 6.11 9.20
N SER A 185 4.68 7.02 8.44
CA SER A 185 4.25 8.41 8.35
C SER A 185 3.48 8.61 7.05
N LEU A 186 2.21 9.02 7.13
CA LEU A 186 1.32 9.15 5.98
C LEU A 186 0.74 10.58 5.87
N LYS A 187 0.34 10.95 4.67
CA LYS A 187 -0.56 12.07 4.40
C LYS A 187 -1.88 11.52 3.88
N ILE A 188 -2.96 11.94 4.51
CA ILE A 188 -4.32 11.63 4.10
C ILE A 188 -4.87 12.87 3.39
N TYR A 189 -5.36 12.66 2.17
CA TYR A 189 -6.03 13.66 1.36
C TYR A 189 -7.50 13.29 1.32
N VAL A 190 -8.35 14.25 1.70
CA VAL A 190 -9.81 14.12 1.58
C VAL A 190 -10.23 14.89 0.34
N VAL A 191 -10.87 14.18 -0.60
CA VAL A 191 -11.42 14.77 -1.81
C VAL A 191 -12.94 14.68 -1.77
N GLN A 192 -13.60 15.80 -2.05
CA GLN A 192 -15.05 15.88 -2.17
C GLN A 192 -15.38 16.81 -3.34
N ASP A 193 -16.39 16.44 -4.13
CA ASP A 193 -16.83 17.20 -5.30
C ASP A 193 -15.68 17.55 -6.26
N SER A 194 -14.79 16.58 -6.51
CA SER A 194 -13.61 16.72 -7.37
C SER A 194 -12.58 17.76 -6.90
N SER A 195 -12.59 18.15 -5.63
CA SER A 195 -11.62 19.07 -5.06
C SER A 195 -11.03 18.54 -3.76
N ILE A 196 -9.73 18.81 -3.55
CA ILE A 196 -9.05 18.46 -2.30
C ILE A 196 -9.54 19.42 -1.23
N GLN A 197 -10.17 18.87 -0.20
CA GLN A 197 -10.68 19.61 0.93
C GLN A 197 -9.62 19.74 2.03
N VAL A 198 -8.93 18.64 2.36
CA VAL A 198 -8.00 18.59 3.50
C VAL A 198 -6.77 17.76 3.18
N ILE A 199 -5.64 18.15 3.77
CA ILE A 199 -4.43 17.35 3.84
C ILE A 199 -4.04 17.18 5.32
N SER A 200 -4.18 15.97 5.86
CA SER A 200 -3.79 15.65 7.23
C SER A 200 -2.55 14.75 7.27
N GLY A 201 -1.53 15.15 8.02
CA GLY A 201 -0.32 14.36 8.20
C GLY A 201 -0.41 13.50 9.45
N VAL A 202 -0.49 12.18 9.30
CA VAL A 202 -0.65 11.22 10.39
C VAL A 202 0.57 10.32 10.56
N LYS A 203 0.72 9.74 11.75
CA LYS A 203 1.72 8.71 12.04
C LYS A 203 1.02 7.47 12.59
N TYR A 204 1.20 6.34 11.91
CA TYR A 204 0.76 5.03 12.36
C TYR A 204 1.69 4.52 13.45
N LYS A 205 1.13 4.16 14.59
CA LYS A 205 1.91 3.56 15.67
C LYS A 205 1.77 2.04 15.58
N PRO A 206 2.89 1.29 15.55
CA PRO A 206 2.83 -0.16 15.64
C PRO A 206 2.33 -0.57 17.02
N ASP A 207 1.77 -1.78 17.10
CA ASP A 207 1.29 -2.45 18.31
C ASP A 207 0.21 -1.67 19.09
N GLN A 208 -0.49 -0.76 18.42
CA GLN A 208 -1.56 0.08 18.96
C GLN A 208 -2.72 0.20 17.97
N ASP A 209 -3.91 0.48 18.50
CA ASP A 209 -5.06 0.85 17.69
C ASP A 209 -4.88 2.30 17.23
N ASN A 210 -5.09 2.54 15.94
CA ASN A 210 -4.89 3.85 15.33
C ASN A 210 -6.25 4.45 14.97
N PHE A 211 -6.47 5.70 15.37
CA PHE A 211 -7.68 6.48 15.05
C PHE A 211 -7.31 7.86 14.50
N PHE A 212 -7.95 8.27 13.41
CA PHE A 212 -7.72 9.57 12.78
C PHE A 212 -9.01 10.38 12.67
N GLU A 213 -9.05 11.52 13.36
CA GLU A 213 -10.08 12.53 13.15
C GLU A 213 -9.57 13.58 12.14
N ILE A 214 -10.32 13.80 11.07
CA ILE A 214 -9.98 14.77 10.01
C ILE A 214 -11.09 15.80 9.92
N ILE A 215 -10.74 17.06 10.14
CA ILE A 215 -11.67 18.20 10.07
C ILE A 215 -11.49 18.90 8.72
N VAL A 216 -12.59 19.05 7.99
CA VAL A 216 -12.72 19.84 6.76
C VAL A 216 -13.13 21.27 7.11
N ASP A 217 -12.36 22.23 6.58
CA ASP A 217 -12.53 23.67 6.76
C ASP A 217 -13.38 24.30 5.64
#